data_AF-A0A2V6QCM5-F1
#
_entry.id   AF-A0A2V6QCM5-F1
#
_cell.length_a   1.000
_cell.length_b   1.000
_cell.length_c   1.000
_cell.angle_alpha   90.00
_cell.angle_beta   90.00
_cell.angle_gamma   90.00
#
_symmetry.space_group_name_H-M   'P 1'
#
loop_
_entity.id
_entity.type
_entity.pdbx_description
1 polymer ?
#
loop_
_entity_poly.entity_id
_entity_poly.type
_entity_poly.pdbx_seq_one_letter_code
_entity_poly.pdbx_strand_id
1 'polypeptide(L)'
;MTSGFIRLAVAGAGLLLGAATAAAHHGWSGYDSGKELTLTGTIEASGYEHPHGAVRLKTPGKTWNVVLAPPSRMENRGLKREMLAPGTAATVVGYPNRTDPDEMRAERITVAGKTTELR
;
A
#
# COMPACT_ATOMS: atom_id res chain seq x y z
N MET A 1 -8.35 -56.96 55.72
CA MET A 1 -8.05 -55.52 55.68
C MET A 1 -6.84 -55.34 54.79
N THR A 2 -7.03 -54.98 53.53
CA THR A 2 -5.95 -54.82 52.54
C THR A 2 -5.83 -53.35 52.17
N SER A 3 -4.70 -52.75 52.52
CA SER A 3 -4.30 -51.41 52.11
C SER A 3 -3.94 -51.39 50.62
N GLY A 4 -4.31 -50.33 49.89
CA GLY A 4 -3.98 -50.13 48.48
C GLY A 4 -3.98 -48.65 48.13
N PHE A 5 -2.94 -48.22 47.40
CA PHE A 5 -2.44 -46.85 47.32
C PHE A 5 -3.16 -45.92 46.32
N ILE A 6 -3.20 -44.64 46.71
CA ILE A 6 -3.10 -43.38 45.95
C ILE A 6 -3.05 -43.49 44.40
N ARG A 7 -3.85 -42.66 43.72
CA ARG A 7 -3.38 -41.70 42.69
C ARG A 7 -4.47 -40.70 42.27
N LEU A 8 -4.24 -39.45 42.65
CA LEU A 8 -4.95 -38.24 42.22
C LEU A 8 -4.62 -37.99 40.75
N ALA A 9 -5.59 -38.08 39.85
CA ALA A 9 -5.41 -37.73 38.43
C ALA A 9 -5.90 -36.30 38.19
N VAL A 10 -4.96 -35.35 38.13
CA VAL A 10 -5.22 -33.98 37.67
C VAL A 10 -5.25 -34.01 36.15
N ALA A 11 -6.44 -33.95 35.56
CA ALA A 11 -6.61 -33.78 34.11
C ALA A 11 -6.50 -32.29 33.75
N GLY A 12 -5.28 -31.83 33.47
CA GLY A 12 -5.04 -30.52 32.88
C GLY A 12 -5.44 -30.53 31.40
N ALA A 13 -6.58 -29.94 31.06
CA ALA A 13 -6.94 -29.66 29.67
C ALA A 13 -6.10 -28.48 29.18
N GLY A 14 -5.02 -28.77 28.45
CA GLY A 14 -4.17 -27.76 27.83
C GLY A 14 -4.92 -26.98 26.75
N LEU A 15 -5.02 -25.66 26.94
CA LEU A 15 -5.50 -24.73 25.93
C LEU A 15 -4.45 -24.66 24.80
N LEU A 16 -4.69 -25.36 23.69
CA LEU A 16 -3.92 -25.19 22.47
C LEU A 16 -4.33 -23.86 21.81
N LEU A 17 -3.71 -22.77 22.24
CA LEU A 17 -3.74 -21.50 21.52
C LEU A 17 -2.92 -21.68 20.24
N GLY A 18 -3.59 -22.10 19.16
CA GLY A 18 -3.05 -22.00 17.82
C GLY A 18 -2.82 -20.54 17.51
N ALA A 19 -1.56 -20.10 17.58
CA ALA A 19 -1.15 -18.81 17.06
C ALA A 19 -1.31 -18.85 15.53
N ALA A 20 -2.49 -18.43 15.04
CA ALA A 20 -2.67 -18.13 13.64
C ALA A 20 -1.68 -17.00 13.33
N THR A 21 -0.60 -17.33 12.61
CA THR A 21 0.28 -16.33 12.04
C THR A 21 -0.55 -15.54 11.03
N ALA A 22 -1.02 -14.36 11.44
CA ALA A 22 -1.62 -13.38 10.54
C ALA A 22 -0.52 -12.82 9.62
N ALA A 23 -0.12 -13.61 8.63
CA ALA A 23 0.82 -13.21 7.59
C ALA A 23 0.05 -12.53 6.45
N ALA A 24 -0.31 -11.28 6.66
CA ALA A 24 -0.82 -10.41 5.60
C ALA A 24 -0.44 -8.94 5.85
N HIS A 25 0.86 -8.67 5.99
CA HIS A 25 1.37 -7.38 5.54
C HIS A 25 1.71 -7.56 4.06
N HIS A 26 0.71 -7.43 3.19
CA HIS A 26 0.91 -7.44 1.73
C HIS A 26 1.71 -6.19 1.35
N GLY A 27 3.02 -6.26 1.57
CA GLY A 27 3.96 -5.24 1.17
C GLY A 27 3.96 -5.06 -0.34
N TRP A 28 4.81 -4.16 -0.80
CA TRP A 28 4.86 -3.71 -2.19
C TRP A 28 5.45 -4.76 -3.17
N SER A 29 5.34 -6.05 -2.85
CA SER A 29 5.84 -7.19 -3.65
C SER A 29 5.11 -7.38 -4.97
N GLY A 30 3.86 -6.88 -5.05
CA GLY A 30 3.09 -6.82 -6.29
C GLY A 30 3.68 -5.88 -7.36
N TYR A 31 4.69 -5.08 -7.00
CA TYR A 31 5.33 -4.12 -7.89
C TYR A 31 6.75 -4.54 -8.26
N ASP A 32 7.17 -4.21 -9.48
CA ASP A 32 8.50 -4.54 -9.98
C ASP A 32 9.54 -3.48 -9.63
N SER A 33 10.16 -3.59 -8.46
CA SER A 33 11.22 -2.66 -8.02
C SER A 33 12.47 -2.65 -8.92
N GLY A 34 12.62 -3.63 -9.82
CA GLY A 34 13.68 -3.63 -10.82
C GLY A 34 13.37 -2.81 -12.07
N LYS A 35 12.15 -2.27 -12.20
CA LYS A 35 11.70 -1.50 -13.37
C LYS A 35 11.15 -0.15 -12.94
N GLU A 36 12.03 0.79 -12.62
CA GLU A 36 11.61 2.16 -12.33
C GLU A 36 11.01 2.80 -13.60
N LEU A 37 9.86 3.45 -13.44
CA LEU A 37 9.19 4.24 -14.46
C LEU A 37 9.11 5.69 -14.01
N THR A 38 9.30 6.61 -14.96
CA THR A 38 8.97 8.02 -14.81
C THR A 38 7.86 8.36 -15.78
N LEU A 39 6.70 8.74 -15.26
CA LEU A 39 5.50 9.07 -16.04
C LEU A 39 5.12 10.53 -15.84
N THR A 40 4.92 11.27 -16.93
CA THR A 40 4.39 12.63 -16.90
C THR A 40 3.04 12.67 -17.59
N GLY A 41 2.08 13.35 -16.97
CA GLY A 41 0.73 13.41 -17.49
C GLY A 41 -0.18 14.38 -16.75
N THR A 42 -1.46 14.29 -17.05
CA THR A 42 -2.51 15.09 -16.43
C THR A 42 -3.39 14.20 -15.56
N ILE A 43 -3.69 14.64 -14.34
CA ILE A 43 -4.60 13.92 -13.45
C ILE A 43 -6.04 14.06 -14.01
N GLU A 44 -6.70 12.93 -14.28
CA GLU A 44 -8.12 12.90 -14.69
C GLU A 44 -9.04 12.73 -13.47
N ALA A 45 -8.58 12.02 -12.45
CA ALA A 45 -9.29 11.81 -11.19
C ALA A 45 -8.32 11.50 -10.06
N SER A 46 -8.70 11.82 -8.83
CA SER A 46 -7.95 11.47 -7.62
C SER A 46 -8.86 10.77 -6.61
N GLY A 47 -8.43 9.60 -6.14
CA GLY A 47 -8.98 8.93 -4.97
C GLY A 47 -8.12 9.26 -3.76
N TYR A 48 -8.75 9.63 -2.65
CA TYR A 48 -8.05 9.92 -1.40
C TYR A 48 -8.72 9.11 -0.29
N GLU A 49 -8.62 7.80 -0.45
CA GLU A 49 -9.27 6.80 0.39
C GLU A 49 -8.23 6.13 1.29
N HIS A 50 -8.68 5.42 2.32
CA HIS A 50 -7.84 4.56 3.14
C HIS A 50 -7.90 3.13 2.58
N PRO A 51 -6.77 2.40 2.48
CA PRO A 51 -5.47 2.68 3.10
C PRO A 51 -4.49 3.53 2.28
N HIS A 52 -4.75 3.77 0.98
CA HIS A 52 -3.85 4.51 0.08
C HIS A 52 -4.63 5.49 -0.81
N GLY A 53 -4.05 6.65 -1.08
CA GLY A 53 -4.53 7.51 -2.16
C GLY A 53 -4.17 6.93 -3.53
N ALA A 54 -4.83 7.43 -4.58
CA ALA A 54 -4.53 7.09 -5.96
C ALA A 54 -4.86 8.27 -6.90
N VAL A 55 -4.23 8.30 -8.07
CA VAL A 55 -4.65 9.19 -9.17
C VAL A 55 -4.76 8.42 -10.48
N ARG A 56 -5.74 8.78 -11.31
CA ARG A 56 -5.78 8.41 -12.72
C ARG A 56 -4.93 9.40 -13.50
N LEU A 57 -3.73 9.00 -13.92
CA LEU A 57 -2.79 9.86 -14.63
C LEU A 57 -2.84 9.57 -16.13
N LYS A 58 -3.38 10.49 -16.91
CA LYS A 58 -3.38 10.42 -18.37
C LYS A 58 -2.00 10.79 -18.92
N THR A 59 -1.34 9.82 -19.53
CA THR A 59 -0.11 10.00 -20.31
C THR A 59 -0.42 9.95 -21.82
N PRO A 60 0.53 10.25 -22.72
CA PRO A 60 0.27 10.17 -24.16
C PRO A 60 -0.19 8.80 -24.67
N GLY A 61 0.25 7.70 -24.02
CA GLY A 61 -0.07 6.34 -24.45
C GLY A 61 -1.30 5.74 -23.80
N LYS A 62 -1.55 6.05 -22.52
CA LYS A 62 -2.68 5.52 -21.74
C LYS A 62 -2.90 6.28 -20.43
N THR A 63 -4.02 5.98 -19.77
CA THR A 63 -4.28 6.42 -18.39
C THR A 63 -3.79 5.35 -17.40
N TRP A 64 -2.94 5.74 -16.47
CA TRP A 64 -2.42 4.88 -15.40
C TRP A 64 -3.24 5.03 -14.12
N ASN A 65 -3.46 3.93 -13.42
CA ASN A 65 -3.79 3.96 -11.99
C ASN A 65 -2.48 4.11 -11.20
N VAL A 66 -2.25 5.27 -10.60
CA VAL A 66 -1.07 5.52 -9.79
C VAL A 66 -1.45 5.41 -8.32
N VAL A 67 -1.02 4.33 -7.66
CA VAL A 67 -1.18 4.13 -6.23
C VAL A 67 -0.18 5.00 -5.48
N LEU A 68 -0.67 5.87 -4.60
CA LEU A 68 0.10 6.80 -3.80
C LEU A 68 0.29 6.30 -2.36
N ALA A 69 0.84 7.16 -1.51
CA ALA A 69 0.93 6.89 -0.07
C ALA A 69 -0.45 6.98 0.62
N PRO A 70 -0.55 6.54 1.89
CA PRO A 70 -1.70 6.89 2.73
C PRO A 70 -1.90 8.41 2.81
N PRO A 71 -3.16 8.91 2.78
CA PRO A 71 -3.50 10.32 2.90
C PRO A 71 -2.73 11.08 3.97
N SER A 72 -2.66 10.54 5.19
CA SER A 72 -1.96 11.18 6.31
C SER A 72 -0.46 11.40 6.03
N ARG A 73 0.20 10.48 5.33
CA ARG A 73 1.61 10.64 4.93
C ARG A 73 1.76 11.75 3.89
N MET A 74 0.87 11.79 2.90
CA MET A 74 0.90 12.81 1.86
C MET A 74 0.69 14.21 2.46
N GLU A 75 -0.35 14.37 3.29
CA GLU A 75 -0.65 15.63 3.97
C GLU A 75 0.51 16.08 4.86
N ASN A 76 1.08 15.18 5.67
CA ASN A 76 2.21 15.50 6.56
C ASN A 76 3.48 15.88 5.79
N ARG A 77 3.62 15.46 4.53
CA ARG A 77 4.73 15.84 3.64
C ARG A 77 4.36 17.02 2.73
N GLY A 78 3.17 17.59 2.92
CA GLY A 78 2.69 18.76 2.23
C GLY A 78 2.29 18.52 0.78
N LEU A 79 1.91 17.29 0.42
CA LEU A 79 1.08 17.02 -0.74
C LEU A 79 -0.37 17.01 -0.28
N LYS A 80 -1.06 18.13 -0.51
CA LYS A 80 -2.47 18.28 -0.12
C LYS A 80 -3.39 17.72 -1.18
N ARG A 81 -4.58 17.27 -0.78
CA ARG A 81 -5.65 16.82 -1.69
C ARG A 81 -5.86 17.75 -2.89
N GLU A 82 -5.90 19.07 -2.68
CA GLU A 82 -6.20 20.05 -3.74
C GLU A 82 -5.12 20.08 -4.82
N MET A 83 -3.88 19.69 -4.48
CA MET A 83 -2.78 19.57 -5.43
C MET A 83 -2.97 18.39 -6.40
N LEU A 84 -3.89 17.46 -6.11
CA LEU A 84 -4.19 16.32 -6.96
C LEU A 84 -5.49 16.51 -7.76
N ALA A 85 -6.03 17.72 -7.82
CA ALA A 85 -7.28 17.99 -8.54
C ALA A 85 -7.19 17.62 -10.04
N PRO A 86 -8.30 17.17 -10.65
CA PRO A 86 -8.36 16.95 -12.10
C PRO A 86 -7.85 18.16 -12.91
N GLY A 87 -7.12 17.89 -13.99
CA GLY A 87 -6.47 18.90 -14.82
C GLY A 87 -5.06 19.27 -14.36
N THR A 88 -4.63 18.84 -13.17
CA THR A 88 -3.28 19.12 -12.67
C THR A 88 -2.24 18.29 -13.39
N ALA A 89 -1.16 18.94 -13.85
CA ALA A 89 0.01 18.26 -14.40
C ALA A 89 0.86 17.66 -13.27
N ALA A 90 1.28 16.41 -13.45
CA ALA A 90 2.12 15.70 -12.50
C ALA A 90 3.18 14.85 -13.19
N THR A 91 4.32 14.69 -12.52
CA THR A 91 5.33 13.68 -12.85
C THR A 91 5.45 12.71 -11.69
N VAL A 92 5.35 11.42 -11.97
CA VAL A 92 5.42 10.35 -10.98
C VAL A 92 6.61 9.46 -11.29
N VAL A 93 7.39 9.13 -10.26
CA VAL A 93 8.43 8.09 -10.34
C VAL A 93 8.00 6.93 -9.47
N GLY A 94 8.17 5.70 -9.95
CA GLY A 94 7.81 4.51 -9.18
C GLY A 94 7.89 3.23 -10.01
N TYR A 95 7.07 2.24 -9.68
CA TYR A 95 7.25 0.87 -10.16
C TYR A 95 5.94 0.28 -10.68
N PRO A 96 5.93 -0.37 -11.86
CA PRO A 96 4.73 -0.96 -12.42
C PRO A 96 4.28 -2.15 -11.58
N ASN A 97 2.98 -2.37 -11.55
CA ASN A 97 2.42 -3.61 -11.02
C ASN A 97 2.86 -4.78 -11.93
N ARG A 98 3.12 -5.95 -11.33
CA ARG A 98 3.60 -7.14 -12.03
C ARG A 98 2.51 -7.81 -12.87
N THR A 99 1.25 -7.63 -12.52
CA THR A 99 0.09 -8.31 -13.13
C THR A 99 -0.91 -7.35 -13.76
N ASP A 100 -1.05 -6.14 -13.23
CA ASP A 100 -1.88 -5.09 -13.83
C ASP A 100 -0.99 -4.16 -14.66
N PRO A 101 -1.09 -4.19 -16.00
CA PRO A 101 -0.24 -3.36 -16.85
C PRO A 101 -0.53 -1.87 -16.70
N ASP A 102 -1.71 -1.47 -16.22
CA ASP A 102 -2.16 -0.08 -16.15
C ASP A 102 -1.94 0.54 -14.76
N GLU A 103 -1.43 -0.24 -13.81
CA GLU A 103 -1.16 0.22 -12.45
C GLU A 103 0.34 0.41 -12.19
N MET A 104 0.67 1.45 -11.43
CA MET A 104 1.97 1.60 -10.82
C MET A 104 1.84 2.07 -9.38
N ARG A 105 2.84 1.77 -8.56
CA ARG A 105 3.02 2.39 -7.25
C ARG A 105 4.00 3.54 -7.36
N ALA A 106 3.62 4.70 -6.85
CA ALA A 106 4.50 5.86 -6.78
C ALA A 106 5.52 5.73 -5.62
N GLU A 107 6.77 6.03 -5.93
CA GLU A 107 7.83 6.30 -4.96
C GLU A 107 7.84 7.79 -4.58
N ARG A 108 7.62 8.67 -5.57
CA ARG A 108 7.48 10.12 -5.41
C ARG A 108 6.60 10.71 -6.50
N ILE A 109 6.07 11.89 -6.23
CA ILE A 109 5.27 12.68 -7.18
C ILE A 109 5.69 14.13 -7.15
N THR A 110 5.77 14.74 -8.33
CA THR A 110 6.02 16.17 -8.52
C THR A 110 4.78 16.85 -9.04
N VAL A 111 4.30 17.87 -8.32
CA VAL A 111 3.19 18.74 -8.73
C VAL A 111 3.64 20.18 -8.56
N ALA A 112 3.39 21.03 -9.56
CA ALA A 112 3.76 22.45 -9.55
C ALA A 112 5.23 22.69 -9.15
N GLY A 113 6.14 21.82 -9.61
CA GLY A 113 7.58 21.89 -9.32
C GLY A 113 7.99 21.38 -7.93
N LYS A 114 7.04 21.04 -7.05
CA LYS A 114 7.33 20.45 -5.74
C LYS A 114 7.29 18.93 -5.80
N THR A 115 8.41 18.30 -5.46
CA THR A 115 8.50 16.85 -5.29
C THR A 115 8.11 16.45 -3.87
N THR A 116 7.28 15.42 -3.74
CA THR A 116 6.92 14.79 -2.47
C THR A 116 7.29 13.31 -2.52
N GLU A 117 8.16 12.89 -1.60
CA GLU A 117 8.48 11.47 -1.41
C GLU A 117 7.28 10.75 -0.77
N LEU A 118 6.93 9.58 -1.27
CA LEU A 118 5.75 8.81 -0.85
C LEU A 118 6.10 7.53 -0.10
N ARG A 119 7.35 7.05 -0.16
CA ARG A 119 7.81 5.89 0.63
C ARG A 119 8.08 6.20 2.09
#